data_AF-A0A1R0GYA5-F1
#
_entry.id   AF-A0A1R0GYA5-F1
#
_cell.length_a   1.000
_cell.length_b   1.000
_cell.length_c   1.000
_cell.angle_alpha   90.00
_cell.angle_beta   90.00
_cell.angle_gamma   90.00
#
_symmetry.space_group_name_H-M   'P 1'
#
loop_
_entity.id
_entity.type
_entity.pdbx_description
1 polymer ?
#
loop_
_entity_poly.entity_id
_entity_poly.type
_entity_poly.pdbx_seq_one_letter_code
_entity_poly.pdbx_strand_id
1 'polypeptide(L)'
;MSVSSMNQGFLIVFGDSYSSVGNRENVPSFYADWFTRYSNGPVWDEYVAFNDDYTLINFATGGALTNNSYIGSQTGVYLPYNDLVDQVAIYEDAFSGKYLQSSLQNDVVVIQIGSNDIFSGYEKILDGSINQEIYFNNTISTINSQLESLMEFGYKNFVLFDVSYFPILPALTFYDQDIIDALDNYTKSLNDKLEVARASLEAQYSNKINYIRSVSLYDIFKTLNTVDLKQLLNITAVYNPKLPILTNVTYVTQNDSDDYLFSGIFNPTTRVHALIASIFSETIKTGSVSINKDVLEKLVCDYDLIQINSYNNPLYTSNSSKTGIINVKEYTVESTLQNVGRLAAIKNSQVYKCRNTTNSRSS
;
A
#
# COMPACT_ATOMS: atom_id res chain seq x y z
N MET A 1 -14.63 -22.52 4.24
CA MET A 1 -15.04 -21.87 5.50
C MET A 1 -16.18 -20.91 5.16
N SER A 2 -17.32 -20.99 5.85
CA SER A 2 -18.46 -20.12 5.53
C SER A 2 -18.17 -18.70 6.02
N VAL A 3 -18.03 -17.76 5.09
CA VAL A 3 -17.97 -16.32 5.39
C VAL A 3 -19.33 -15.94 5.97
N SER A 4 -19.40 -15.83 7.29
CA SER A 4 -20.55 -15.23 7.96
C SER A 4 -20.67 -13.79 7.51
N SER A 5 -21.89 -13.36 7.21
CA SER A 5 -22.30 -12.02 6.75
C SER A 5 -22.02 -10.89 7.76
N MET A 6 -20.79 -10.73 8.23
CA MET A 6 -20.38 -9.62 9.08
C MET A 6 -20.03 -8.42 8.20
N ASN A 7 -21.01 -7.51 8.08
CA ASN A 7 -20.83 -6.07 7.87
C ASN A 7 -19.57 -5.64 7.07
N GLN A 8 -19.68 -5.69 5.73
CA GLN A 8 -18.63 -5.35 4.76
C GLN A 8 -18.02 -3.96 5.03
N GLY A 9 -16.81 -3.91 5.60
CA GLY A 9 -16.07 -2.66 5.78
C GLY A 9 -15.58 -2.10 4.43
N PHE A 10 -15.12 -0.87 4.43
CA PHE A 10 -14.31 -0.28 3.37
C PHE A 10 -12.83 -0.37 3.77
N LEU A 11 -11.99 -0.72 2.81
CA LEU A 11 -10.55 -0.56 2.88
C LEU A 11 -10.23 0.71 2.09
N ILE A 12 -9.82 1.77 2.79
CA ILE A 12 -9.51 3.07 2.18
C ILE A 12 -7.99 3.19 2.10
N VAL A 13 -7.44 3.28 0.90
CA VAL A 13 -5.99 3.21 0.67
C VAL A 13 -5.48 4.49 0.04
N PHE A 14 -4.53 5.12 0.72
CA PHE A 14 -3.74 6.24 0.24
C PHE A 14 -2.28 5.79 0.10
N GLY A 15 -1.60 6.22 -0.96
CA GLY A 15 -0.23 5.78 -1.17
C GLY A 15 0.36 5.99 -2.56
N ASP A 16 1.34 5.15 -2.88
CA ASP A 16 2.12 5.22 -4.11
C ASP A 16 1.89 4.02 -5.06
N SER A 17 2.91 3.66 -5.84
CA SER A 17 2.84 2.61 -6.86
C SER A 17 2.63 1.22 -6.28
N TYR A 18 3.05 0.97 -5.03
CA TYR A 18 2.85 -0.34 -4.41
C TYR A 18 1.36 -0.64 -4.15
N SER A 19 0.54 0.40 -4.05
CA SER A 19 -0.88 0.29 -3.76
C SER A 19 -1.79 0.74 -4.91
N SER A 20 -1.25 1.35 -5.97
CA SER A 20 -2.09 1.94 -7.01
C SER A 20 -2.81 0.88 -7.86
N VAL A 21 -4.15 0.94 -7.88
CA VAL A 21 -5.01 0.08 -8.71
C VAL A 21 -5.36 0.71 -10.07
N GLY A 22 -4.57 1.68 -10.52
CA GLY A 22 -4.77 2.36 -11.80
C GLY A 22 -5.14 3.83 -11.73
N ASN A 23 -4.88 4.50 -10.61
CA ASN A 23 -4.95 5.96 -10.55
C ASN A 23 -3.75 6.53 -11.31
N ARG A 24 -4.03 7.25 -12.41
CA ARG A 24 -2.98 7.76 -13.32
C ARG A 24 -3.14 9.23 -13.66
N GLU A 25 -3.77 10.01 -12.81
CA GLU A 25 -3.87 11.45 -13.04
C GLU A 25 -2.46 12.03 -13.22
N ASN A 26 -2.18 12.53 -14.43
CA ASN A 26 -0.90 13.04 -14.89
C ASN A 26 0.30 12.06 -14.90
N VAL A 27 0.10 10.77 -14.58
CA VAL A 27 1.14 9.74 -14.58
C VAL A 27 1.35 9.16 -16.00
N PRO A 28 2.57 9.19 -16.56
CA PRO A 28 2.82 8.64 -17.88
C PRO A 28 2.51 7.14 -18.01
N SER A 29 1.98 6.74 -19.18
CA SER A 29 1.42 5.40 -19.41
C SER A 29 2.43 4.25 -19.33
N PHE A 30 3.72 4.53 -19.54
CA PHE A 30 4.79 3.53 -19.61
C PHE A 30 5.30 3.04 -18.25
N TYR A 31 4.88 3.66 -17.14
CA TYR A 31 5.36 3.29 -15.79
C TYR A 31 4.66 2.07 -15.16
N ALA A 32 3.61 1.54 -15.79
CA ALA A 32 2.78 0.48 -15.23
C ALA A 32 2.61 -0.69 -16.22
N ASP A 33 2.47 -1.89 -15.67
CA ASP A 33 2.72 -3.13 -16.40
C ASP A 33 1.38 -3.84 -16.70
N TRP A 34 0.68 -4.30 -15.66
CA TRP A 34 -0.54 -5.09 -15.80
C TRP A 34 -1.79 -4.24 -15.60
N PHE A 35 -2.44 -3.86 -16.71
CA PHE A 35 -3.69 -3.07 -16.69
C PHE A 35 -3.65 -1.90 -15.70
N THR A 36 -2.58 -1.10 -15.81
CA THR A 36 -2.28 0.09 -14.99
C THR A 36 -1.80 -0.13 -13.55
N ARG A 37 -1.70 -1.38 -13.08
CA ARG A 37 -0.99 -1.71 -11.83
C ARG A 37 0.52 -1.70 -12.07
N TYR A 38 1.27 -1.31 -11.04
CA TYR A 38 2.73 -1.36 -11.04
C TYR A 38 3.24 -2.75 -10.65
N SER A 39 2.70 -3.77 -11.29
CA SER A 39 3.07 -5.16 -11.06
C SER A 39 2.69 -6.01 -12.26
N ASN A 40 3.09 -7.28 -12.29
CA ASN A 40 2.67 -8.23 -13.31
C ASN A 40 1.27 -8.85 -13.06
N GLY A 41 0.50 -8.28 -12.12
CA GLY A 41 -0.83 -8.72 -11.72
C GLY A 41 -1.46 -7.76 -10.69
N PRO A 42 -2.47 -8.20 -9.93
CA PRO A 42 -3.04 -7.43 -8.83
C PRO A 42 -2.02 -7.04 -7.76
N VAL A 43 -2.26 -5.94 -7.07
CA VAL A 43 -1.49 -5.38 -5.95
C VAL A 43 -2.09 -5.76 -4.58
N TRP A 44 -1.38 -5.48 -3.50
CA TRP A 44 -1.62 -6.10 -2.19
C TRP A 44 -3.01 -5.78 -1.63
N ASP A 45 -3.52 -4.58 -1.84
CA ASP A 45 -4.80 -4.11 -1.31
C ASP A 45 -5.99 -4.73 -2.03
N GLU A 46 -5.85 -5.09 -3.31
CA GLU A 46 -6.83 -5.90 -4.04
C GLU A 46 -6.95 -7.30 -3.41
N TYR A 47 -5.83 -7.91 -3.01
CA TYR A 47 -5.83 -9.20 -2.30
C TYR A 47 -6.41 -9.09 -0.90
N VAL A 48 -6.10 -8.03 -0.13
CA VAL A 48 -6.71 -7.81 1.19
C VAL A 48 -8.21 -7.66 1.05
N ALA A 49 -8.67 -6.86 0.08
CA ALA A 49 -10.09 -6.66 -0.16
C ALA A 49 -10.80 -7.97 -0.54
N PHE A 50 -10.15 -8.84 -1.30
CA PHE A 50 -10.65 -10.18 -1.62
C PHE A 50 -10.67 -11.11 -0.39
N ASN A 51 -9.55 -11.20 0.34
CA ASN A 51 -9.35 -12.15 1.44
C ASN A 51 -10.22 -11.84 2.65
N ASP A 52 -10.43 -10.56 2.94
CA ASP A 52 -11.12 -10.08 4.15
C ASP A 52 -12.48 -9.41 3.84
N ASP A 53 -12.98 -9.58 2.60
CA ASP A 53 -14.28 -9.06 2.10
C ASP A 53 -14.46 -7.55 2.35
N TYR A 54 -13.47 -6.73 1.96
CA TYR A 54 -13.62 -5.27 1.95
C TYR A 54 -14.15 -4.77 0.60
N THR A 55 -14.83 -3.63 0.62
CA THR A 55 -14.91 -2.78 -0.58
C THR A 55 -13.67 -1.90 -0.61
N LEU A 56 -12.88 -1.97 -1.69
CA LEU A 56 -11.65 -1.21 -1.83
C LEU A 56 -11.93 0.18 -2.41
N ILE A 57 -11.54 1.21 -1.68
CA ILE A 57 -11.57 2.62 -2.10
C ILE A 57 -10.12 3.09 -2.17
N ASN A 58 -9.57 3.19 -3.37
CA ASN A 58 -8.14 3.40 -3.57
C ASN A 58 -7.84 4.76 -4.21
N PHE A 59 -7.08 5.58 -3.49
CA PHE A 59 -6.60 6.88 -3.89
C PHE A 59 -5.09 6.90 -4.18
N ALA A 60 -4.41 5.77 -3.97
CA ALA A 60 -2.98 5.64 -4.18
C ALA A 60 -2.59 5.88 -5.65
N THR A 61 -1.60 6.75 -5.86
CA THR A 61 -1.13 7.17 -7.19
C THR A 61 0.36 6.88 -7.33
N GLY A 62 0.73 6.15 -8.38
CA GLY A 62 2.14 5.79 -8.57
C GLY A 62 3.07 7.00 -8.65
N GLY A 63 4.19 6.92 -7.92
CA GLY A 63 5.15 8.02 -7.79
C GLY A 63 4.76 9.11 -6.79
N ALA A 64 3.63 8.99 -6.08
CA ALA A 64 3.23 9.97 -5.08
C ALA A 64 4.30 10.17 -4.00
N LEU A 65 4.52 11.44 -3.66
CA LEU A 65 5.31 11.88 -2.51
C LEU A 65 4.40 12.02 -1.29
N THR A 66 4.99 12.22 -0.10
CA THR A 66 4.16 12.67 1.05
C THR A 66 3.62 14.07 0.85
N ASN A 67 4.42 14.98 0.30
CA ASN A 67 4.04 16.37 0.01
C ASN A 67 4.92 16.96 -1.10
N ASN A 68 4.37 17.14 -2.30
CA ASN A 68 5.05 17.68 -3.47
C ASN A 68 5.65 19.06 -3.21
N SER A 69 4.93 19.93 -2.49
CA SER A 69 5.40 21.30 -2.21
C SER A 69 6.62 21.29 -1.29
N TYR A 70 6.56 20.52 -0.20
CA TYR A 70 7.67 20.39 0.73
C TYR A 70 8.86 19.71 0.07
N ILE A 71 8.67 18.52 -0.50
CA ILE A 71 9.74 17.74 -1.10
C ILE A 71 10.37 18.52 -2.27
N GLY A 72 9.57 19.15 -3.12
CA GLY A 72 10.06 20.00 -4.21
C GLY A 72 10.86 21.20 -3.72
N SER A 73 10.48 21.83 -2.60
CA SER A 73 11.27 22.94 -2.02
C SER A 73 12.67 22.52 -1.55
N GLN A 74 12.84 21.26 -1.13
CA GLN A 74 14.11 20.75 -0.64
C GLN A 74 14.96 20.16 -1.78
N THR A 75 14.30 19.47 -2.71
CA THR A 75 14.96 18.63 -3.72
C THR A 75 15.00 19.25 -5.11
N GLY A 76 14.14 20.22 -5.39
CA GLY A 76 13.86 20.72 -6.75
C GLY A 76 13.03 19.76 -7.60
N VAL A 77 12.61 18.61 -7.07
CA VAL A 77 11.77 17.61 -7.75
C VAL A 77 10.31 17.95 -7.51
N TYR A 78 9.60 18.34 -8.57
CA TYR A 78 8.16 18.57 -8.55
C TYR A 78 7.48 17.54 -9.43
N LEU A 79 6.71 16.64 -8.81
CA LEU A 79 5.93 15.64 -9.52
C LEU A 79 4.51 16.15 -9.75
N PRO A 80 3.92 15.98 -10.95
CA PRO A 80 2.58 16.49 -11.25
C PRO A 80 1.45 15.55 -10.79
N TYR A 81 1.76 14.60 -9.90
CA TYR A 81 0.85 13.55 -9.44
C TYR A 81 0.28 13.92 -8.08
N ASN A 82 -0.93 13.45 -7.75
CA ASN A 82 -1.53 13.67 -6.43
C ASN A 82 -0.65 13.03 -5.34
N ASP A 83 -0.08 13.86 -4.48
CA ASP A 83 0.67 13.41 -3.30
C ASP A 83 -0.29 12.93 -2.20
N LEU A 84 0.24 12.49 -1.05
CA LEU A 84 -0.61 12.04 0.06
C LEU A 84 -1.61 13.14 0.51
N VAL A 85 -1.18 14.40 0.56
CA VAL A 85 -2.04 15.53 0.99
C VAL A 85 -3.18 15.71 0.00
N ASP A 86 -2.89 15.70 -1.30
CA ASP A 86 -3.91 15.79 -2.36
C ASP A 86 -4.88 14.61 -2.28
N GLN A 87 -4.37 13.38 -2.13
CA GLN A 87 -5.18 12.18 -2.07
C GLN A 87 -6.17 12.20 -0.91
N VAL A 88 -5.73 12.62 0.28
CA VAL A 88 -6.59 12.75 1.47
C VAL A 88 -7.59 13.90 1.28
N ALA A 89 -7.17 15.04 0.75
CA ALA A 89 -8.06 16.17 0.49
C ALA A 89 -9.19 15.80 -0.50
N ILE A 90 -8.88 15.14 -1.61
CA ILE A 90 -9.90 14.69 -2.59
C ILE A 90 -10.90 13.74 -1.92
N TYR A 91 -10.43 12.83 -1.06
CA TYR A 91 -11.28 11.92 -0.33
C TYR A 91 -12.22 12.64 0.63
N GLU A 92 -11.68 13.55 1.44
CA GLU A 92 -12.46 14.32 2.41
C GLU A 92 -13.47 15.23 1.72
N ASP A 93 -13.10 15.90 0.63
CA ASP A 93 -14.02 16.72 -0.17
C ASP A 93 -15.17 15.88 -0.75
N ALA A 94 -14.86 14.66 -1.20
CA ALA A 94 -15.86 13.76 -1.75
C ALA A 94 -16.87 13.29 -0.69
N PHE A 95 -16.46 13.06 0.55
CA PHE A 95 -17.27 12.34 1.54
C PHE A 95 -17.64 13.09 2.82
N SER A 96 -17.05 14.25 3.09
CA SER A 96 -17.34 15.04 4.29
C SER A 96 -18.83 15.34 4.44
N GLY A 97 -19.36 15.04 5.62
CA GLY A 97 -20.78 15.20 5.94
C GLY A 97 -21.73 14.21 5.25
N LYS A 98 -21.23 13.22 4.48
CA LYS A 98 -22.07 12.22 3.79
C LYS A 98 -22.19 10.90 4.55
N TYR A 99 -21.21 10.55 5.38
CA TYR A 99 -21.25 9.35 6.20
C TYR A 99 -21.85 9.59 7.58
N LEU A 100 -22.56 8.58 8.10
CA LEU A 100 -22.90 8.50 9.51
C LEU A 100 -21.66 8.02 10.28
N GLN A 101 -21.33 8.67 11.40
CA GLN A 101 -20.17 8.29 12.23
C GLN A 101 -20.13 6.80 12.61
N SER A 102 -21.30 6.23 12.91
CA SER A 102 -21.45 4.83 13.28
C SER A 102 -21.23 3.87 12.11
N SER A 103 -21.22 4.34 10.87
CA SER A 103 -20.96 3.52 9.69
C SER A 103 -19.46 3.24 9.52
N LEU A 104 -18.58 4.12 10.01
CA LEU A 104 -17.13 4.04 9.79
C LEU A 104 -16.38 3.05 10.70
N GLN A 105 -17.08 2.41 11.64
CA GLN A 105 -16.44 1.67 12.74
C GLN A 105 -15.64 0.44 12.30
N ASN A 106 -15.99 -0.15 11.15
CA ASN A 106 -15.37 -1.36 10.61
C ASN A 106 -14.42 -1.06 9.44
N ASP A 107 -14.23 0.21 9.10
CA ASP A 107 -13.35 0.59 8.01
C ASP A 107 -11.92 0.58 8.45
N VAL A 108 -11.03 0.21 7.53
CA VAL A 108 -9.59 0.27 7.72
C VAL A 108 -9.04 1.30 6.74
N VAL A 109 -8.37 2.30 7.30
CA VAL A 109 -7.67 3.33 6.53
C VAL A 109 -6.19 2.97 6.47
N VAL A 110 -5.59 3.06 5.29
CA VAL A 110 -4.22 2.68 5.04
C VAL A 110 -3.44 3.84 4.43
N ILE A 111 -2.24 4.08 4.95
CA ILE A 111 -1.24 4.94 4.32
C ILE A 111 -0.01 4.10 4.00
N GLN A 112 0.34 4.02 2.71
CA GLN A 112 1.57 3.39 2.23
C GLN A 112 2.31 4.38 1.32
N ILE A 113 3.32 5.05 1.85
CA ILE A 113 3.98 6.19 1.19
C ILE A 113 5.41 6.35 1.71
N GLY A 114 6.21 7.21 1.09
CA GLY A 114 7.50 7.69 1.62
C GLY A 114 8.72 7.16 0.88
N SER A 115 8.59 6.08 0.11
CA SER A 115 9.71 5.58 -0.70
C SER A 115 10.19 6.62 -1.71
N ASN A 116 9.25 7.31 -2.38
CA ASN A 116 9.56 8.33 -3.38
C ASN A 116 10.22 9.58 -2.76
N ASP A 117 9.91 9.90 -1.50
CA ASP A 117 10.56 10.98 -0.75
C ASP A 117 12.04 10.68 -0.55
N ILE A 118 12.40 9.45 -0.13
CA ILE A 118 13.81 9.05 -0.03
C ILE A 118 14.48 9.11 -1.40
N PHE A 119 13.86 8.56 -2.45
CA PHE A 119 14.42 8.61 -3.81
C PHE A 119 14.64 10.04 -4.33
N SER A 120 13.79 10.97 -3.95
CA SER A 120 13.92 12.38 -4.35
C SER A 120 14.98 13.12 -3.54
N GLY A 121 15.23 12.71 -2.30
CA GLY A 121 16.08 13.43 -1.35
C GLY A 121 17.50 12.89 -1.16
N TYR A 122 17.75 11.59 -1.39
CA TYR A 122 18.95 10.93 -0.84
C TYR A 122 20.27 11.56 -1.28
N GLU A 123 20.44 11.95 -2.55
CA GLU A 123 21.70 12.54 -3.04
C GLU A 123 22.04 13.85 -2.31
N LYS A 124 21.01 14.67 -2.07
CA LYS A 124 21.14 15.95 -1.37
C LYS A 124 21.30 15.79 0.14
N ILE A 125 20.85 14.67 0.69
CA ILE A 125 21.14 14.32 2.08
C ILE A 125 22.61 13.88 2.19
N LEU A 126 23.08 13.04 1.25
CA LEU A 126 24.46 12.55 1.20
C LEU A 126 25.48 13.68 1.02
N ASP A 127 25.21 14.66 0.16
CA ASP A 127 26.10 15.80 -0.07
C ASP A 127 25.98 16.92 0.99
N GLY A 128 25.04 16.78 1.92
CA GLY A 128 24.80 17.73 3.02
C GLY A 128 23.99 18.98 2.65
N SER A 129 23.44 19.07 1.43
CA SER A 129 22.56 20.17 1.00
C SER A 129 21.21 20.18 1.71
N ILE A 130 20.73 19.01 2.16
CA ILE A 130 19.53 18.85 2.98
C ILE A 130 19.93 18.28 4.34
N ASN A 131 19.41 18.87 5.41
CA ASN A 131 19.53 18.29 6.74
C ASN A 131 18.57 17.08 6.88
N GLN A 132 19.13 15.88 7.05
CA GLN A 132 18.38 14.62 7.16
C GLN A 132 17.29 14.66 8.24
N GLU A 133 17.61 15.19 9.43
CA GLU A 133 16.69 15.19 10.55
C GLU A 133 15.48 16.09 10.28
N ILE A 134 15.72 17.30 9.75
CA ILE A 134 14.64 18.22 9.35
C ILE A 134 13.81 17.59 8.24
N TYR A 135 14.45 16.94 7.26
CA TYR A 135 13.77 16.27 6.16
C TYR A 135 12.80 15.21 6.65
N PHE A 136 13.30 14.26 7.45
CA PHE A 136 12.50 13.16 7.98
C PHE A 136 11.39 13.65 8.92
N ASN A 137 11.67 14.62 9.79
CA ASN A 137 10.66 15.14 10.71
C ASN A 137 9.48 15.78 9.96
N ASN A 138 9.72 16.45 8.83
CA ASN A 138 8.64 17.04 8.02
C ASN A 138 7.86 15.99 7.21
N THR A 139 8.54 14.97 6.65
CA THR A 139 7.89 13.82 6.02
C THR A 139 6.95 13.12 7.00
N ILE A 140 7.41 12.84 8.22
CA ILE A 140 6.61 12.21 9.28
C ILE A 140 5.48 13.12 9.76
N SER A 141 5.75 14.42 9.94
CA SER A 141 4.73 15.40 10.33
C SER A 141 3.59 15.44 9.31
N THR A 142 3.93 15.37 8.01
CA THR A 142 2.93 15.28 6.94
C THR A 142 2.07 14.03 7.11
N ILE A 143 2.67 12.85 7.24
CA ILE A 143 1.93 11.59 7.44
C ILE A 143 1.02 11.67 8.67
N ASN A 144 1.54 12.15 9.81
CA ASN A 144 0.77 12.29 11.04
C ASN A 144 -0.41 13.26 10.89
N SER A 145 -0.21 14.42 10.27
CA SER A 145 -1.30 15.38 10.03
C SER A 145 -2.41 14.80 9.17
N GLN A 146 -2.07 13.96 8.18
CA GLN A 146 -3.08 13.28 7.36
C GLN A 146 -3.82 12.19 8.16
N LEU A 147 -3.11 11.42 8.99
CA LEU A 147 -3.74 10.48 9.93
C LEU A 147 -4.70 11.20 10.89
N GLU A 148 -4.27 12.31 11.49
CA GLU A 148 -5.09 13.14 12.36
C GLU A 148 -6.35 13.65 11.65
N SER A 149 -6.22 14.13 10.40
CA SER A 149 -7.37 14.56 9.59
C SER A 149 -8.39 13.44 9.43
N LEU A 150 -7.92 12.24 9.07
CA LEU A 150 -8.77 11.06 8.89
C LEU A 150 -9.38 10.53 10.21
N MET A 151 -8.71 10.75 11.35
CA MET A 151 -9.27 10.48 12.68
C MET A 151 -10.39 11.46 13.03
N GLU A 152 -10.21 12.76 12.76
CA GLU A 152 -11.25 13.77 12.95
C GLU A 152 -12.41 13.59 11.95
N PHE A 153 -12.13 13.10 10.75
CA PHE A 153 -13.14 12.65 9.78
C PHE A 153 -13.99 11.51 10.35
N GLY A 154 -13.39 10.66 11.20
CA GLY A 154 -14.12 9.72 12.03
C GLY A 154 -13.68 8.26 12.00
N TYR A 155 -12.59 7.97 11.28
CA TYR A 155 -12.02 6.63 11.21
C TYR A 155 -11.37 6.22 12.53
N LYS A 156 -11.32 4.91 12.75
CA LYS A 156 -10.84 4.33 14.01
C LYS A 156 -9.79 3.24 13.85
N ASN A 157 -9.68 2.65 12.67
CA ASN A 157 -8.75 1.56 12.41
C ASN A 157 -7.79 2.02 11.33
N PHE A 158 -6.51 2.14 11.69
CA PHE A 158 -5.49 2.62 10.79
C PHE A 158 -4.40 1.57 10.63
N VAL A 159 -3.87 1.45 9.42
CA VAL A 159 -2.65 0.71 9.15
C VAL A 159 -1.67 1.62 8.41
N LEU A 160 -0.44 1.66 8.89
CA LEU A 160 0.64 2.43 8.30
C LEU A 160 1.72 1.47 7.80
N PHE A 161 2.18 1.67 6.58
CA PHE A 161 3.34 0.95 6.07
C PHE A 161 4.60 1.77 6.36
N ASP A 162 5.68 1.08 6.71
CA ASP A 162 7.00 1.69 6.70
C ASP A 162 7.61 1.68 5.29
N VAL A 163 8.78 2.31 5.13
CA VAL A 163 9.47 2.35 3.84
C VAL A 163 10.22 1.04 3.60
N SER A 164 10.15 0.54 2.36
CA SER A 164 10.75 -0.72 1.91
C SER A 164 12.27 -0.78 2.11
N TYR A 165 12.81 -1.99 2.32
CA TYR A 165 14.25 -2.24 2.34
C TYR A 165 14.85 -2.01 0.95
N PHE A 166 15.52 -0.88 0.76
CA PHE A 166 16.05 -0.47 -0.54
C PHE A 166 17.21 -1.30 -1.11
N PRO A 167 18.14 -1.87 -0.32
CA PRO A 167 19.27 -2.62 -0.88
C PRO A 167 18.91 -3.81 -1.79
N ILE A 168 17.68 -4.33 -1.71
CA ILE A 168 17.21 -5.40 -2.61
C ILE A 168 16.67 -4.86 -3.95
N LEU A 169 16.43 -3.54 -4.07
CA LEU A 169 15.78 -2.95 -5.23
C LEU A 169 16.69 -2.99 -6.47
N PRO A 170 16.20 -3.50 -7.61
CA PRO A 170 17.00 -3.56 -8.83
C PRO A 170 17.46 -2.20 -9.34
N ALA A 171 16.70 -1.12 -9.09
CA ALA A 171 17.08 0.23 -9.47
C ALA A 171 18.42 0.68 -8.85
N LEU A 172 18.86 0.02 -7.78
CA LEU A 172 20.07 0.39 -7.06
C LEU A 172 21.30 -0.43 -7.45
N THR A 173 21.21 -1.39 -8.39
CA THR A 173 22.33 -2.28 -8.74
C THR A 173 23.54 -1.59 -9.38
N PHE A 174 23.43 -0.31 -9.72
CA PHE A 174 24.52 0.49 -10.32
C PHE A 174 25.24 1.39 -9.33
N TYR A 175 24.77 1.49 -8.09
CA TYR A 175 25.41 2.30 -7.06
C TYR A 175 26.45 1.49 -6.29
N ASP A 176 27.47 2.20 -5.81
CA ASP A 176 28.50 1.64 -4.94
C ASP A 176 27.92 1.26 -3.56
N GLN A 177 28.54 0.28 -2.90
CA GLN A 177 28.07 -0.27 -1.63
C GLN A 177 27.91 0.81 -0.54
N ASP A 178 28.78 1.82 -0.51
CA ASP A 178 28.70 2.92 0.46
C ASP A 178 27.39 3.71 0.33
N ILE A 179 26.88 3.89 -0.90
CA ILE A 179 25.58 4.55 -1.15
C ILE A 179 24.44 3.64 -0.71
N ILE A 180 24.54 2.34 -0.98
CA ILE A 180 23.53 1.35 -0.56
C ILE A 180 23.43 1.28 0.96
N ASP A 181 24.56 1.25 1.67
CA ASP A 181 24.62 1.21 3.12
C ASP A 181 24.08 2.50 3.74
N ALA A 182 24.37 3.65 3.11
CA ALA A 182 23.81 4.92 3.54
C ALA A 182 22.27 4.97 3.36
N LEU A 183 21.76 4.48 2.23
CA LEU A 183 20.31 4.37 1.98
C LEU A 183 19.62 3.42 2.96
N ASP A 184 20.24 2.29 3.32
CA ASP A 184 19.71 1.39 4.36
C ASP A 184 19.62 2.09 5.71
N ASN A 185 20.68 2.79 6.11
CA ASN A 185 20.70 3.57 7.36
C ASN A 185 19.66 4.69 7.37
N TYR A 186 19.45 5.37 6.24
CA TYR A 186 18.42 6.40 6.07
C TYR A 186 17.02 5.83 6.21
N THR A 187 16.75 4.74 5.49
CA THR A 187 15.47 4.03 5.53
C THR A 187 15.16 3.59 6.95
N LYS A 188 16.12 2.94 7.61
CA LYS A 188 15.97 2.51 9.01
C LYS A 188 15.73 3.69 9.94
N SER A 189 16.49 4.78 9.81
CA SER A 189 16.31 5.97 10.65
C SER A 189 14.94 6.63 10.47
N LEU A 190 14.42 6.69 9.23
CA LEU A 190 13.08 7.18 8.96
C LEU A 190 12.02 6.27 9.58
N ASN A 191 12.13 4.95 9.37
CA ASN A 191 11.19 3.96 9.89
C ASN A 191 11.16 3.94 11.43
N ASP A 192 12.32 4.02 12.10
CA ASP A 192 12.41 4.11 13.56
C ASP A 192 11.67 5.36 14.08
N LYS A 193 11.86 6.51 13.42
CA LYS A 193 11.16 7.75 13.77
C LYS A 193 9.65 7.66 13.48
N LEU A 194 9.26 7.02 12.38
CA LEU A 194 7.86 6.82 12.00
C LEU A 194 7.13 5.96 13.03
N GLU A 195 7.75 4.89 13.51
CA GLU A 195 7.17 4.00 14.52
C GLU A 195 6.98 4.72 15.87
N VAL A 196 7.97 5.53 16.30
CA VAL A 196 7.83 6.38 17.49
C VAL A 196 6.68 7.38 17.33
N ALA A 197 6.59 8.03 16.16
CA ALA A 197 5.53 9.00 15.86
C ALA A 197 4.14 8.35 15.82
N ARG A 198 4.02 7.18 15.19
CA ARG A 198 2.80 6.36 15.16
C ARG A 198 2.34 5.98 16.56
N ALA A 199 3.23 5.41 17.38
CA ALA A 199 2.92 5.02 18.75
C ALA A 199 2.47 6.22 19.61
N SER A 200 3.13 7.37 19.43
CA SER A 200 2.76 8.62 20.12
C SER A 200 1.35 9.08 19.72
N LEU A 201 1.05 9.03 18.42
CA LEU A 201 -0.25 9.43 17.88
C LEU A 201 -1.36 8.47 18.34
N GLU A 202 -1.11 7.16 18.33
CA GLU A 202 -2.05 6.14 18.83
C GLU A 202 -2.38 6.37 20.30
N ALA A 203 -1.37 6.66 21.13
CA ALA A 203 -1.57 6.98 22.54
C ALA A 203 -2.40 8.26 22.73
N GLN A 204 -2.09 9.31 21.98
CA GLN A 204 -2.80 10.60 21.99
C GLN A 204 -4.28 10.45 21.64
N TYR A 205 -4.60 9.58 20.68
CA TYR A 205 -5.96 9.39 20.15
C TYR A 205 -6.67 8.13 20.71
N SER A 206 -6.12 7.48 21.73
CA SER A 206 -6.60 6.20 22.29
C SER A 206 -8.08 6.19 22.74
N ASN A 207 -8.69 7.35 22.96
CA ASN A 207 -10.12 7.49 23.28
C ASN A 207 -11.03 7.69 22.03
N LYS A 208 -10.45 7.98 20.86
CA LYS A 208 -11.15 8.22 19.60
C LYS A 208 -11.02 7.04 18.63
N ILE A 209 -9.86 6.39 18.60
CA ILE A 209 -9.53 5.31 17.67
C ILE A 209 -9.46 3.95 18.37
N ASN A 210 -9.48 2.88 17.58
CA ASN A 210 -9.25 1.52 18.06
C ASN A 210 -7.75 1.17 18.00
N TYR A 211 -7.07 1.52 16.90
CA TYR A 211 -5.65 1.24 16.73
C TYR A 211 -5.00 2.03 15.57
N ILE A 212 -3.67 2.13 15.61
CA ILE A 212 -2.80 2.40 14.45
C ILE A 212 -1.78 1.27 14.37
N ARG A 213 -1.90 0.34 13.43
CA ARG A 213 -0.98 -0.80 13.29
C ARG A 213 0.05 -0.55 12.21
N SER A 214 1.17 -1.28 12.28
CA SER A 214 2.26 -1.17 11.30
C SER A 214 2.38 -2.45 10.46
N VAL A 215 2.62 -2.29 9.16
CA VAL A 215 3.11 -3.36 8.28
C VAL A 215 4.50 -2.96 7.82
N SER A 216 5.50 -3.80 8.11
CA SER A 216 6.89 -3.47 7.78
C SER A 216 7.29 -4.03 6.41
N LEU A 217 7.28 -3.18 5.38
CA LEU A 217 7.91 -3.49 4.10
C LEU A 217 9.42 -3.69 4.28
N TYR A 218 10.05 -2.92 5.17
CA TYR A 218 11.46 -3.07 5.50
C TYR A 218 11.80 -4.51 5.91
N ASP A 219 11.14 -5.03 6.94
CA ASP A 219 11.45 -6.37 7.45
C ASP A 219 11.02 -7.48 6.48
N ILE A 220 9.93 -7.28 5.71
CA ILE A 220 9.52 -8.21 4.65
C ILE A 220 10.64 -8.37 3.63
N PHE A 221 11.07 -7.27 3.01
CA PHE A 221 12.05 -7.31 1.94
C PHE A 221 13.46 -7.67 2.46
N LYS A 222 13.82 -7.26 3.67
CA LYS A 222 15.07 -7.66 4.33
C LYS A 222 15.10 -9.15 4.63
N THR A 223 13.99 -9.71 5.09
CA THR A 223 13.89 -11.16 5.33
C THR A 223 13.96 -11.93 4.01
N LEU A 224 13.25 -11.47 2.98
CA LEU A 224 13.33 -12.06 1.65
C LEU A 224 14.78 -12.01 1.11
N ASN A 225 15.52 -10.92 1.33
CA ASN A 225 16.93 -10.82 0.91
C ASN A 225 17.88 -11.85 1.57
N THR A 226 17.51 -12.39 2.73
CA THR A 226 18.38 -13.25 3.56
C THR A 226 17.96 -14.70 3.57
N VAL A 227 16.68 -15.00 3.36
CA VAL A 227 16.19 -16.35 3.10
C VAL A 227 16.55 -16.72 1.66
N ASP A 228 16.70 -18.02 1.35
CA ASP A 228 16.81 -18.44 -0.04
C ASP A 228 15.50 -18.06 -0.75
N LEU A 229 15.52 -16.89 -1.40
CA LEU A 229 14.45 -16.24 -2.16
C LEU A 229 13.65 -17.25 -3.01
N LYS A 230 14.35 -18.30 -3.44
CA LYS A 230 13.88 -19.33 -4.35
C LYS A 230 12.98 -20.36 -3.71
N GLN A 231 13.21 -20.70 -2.44
CA GLN A 231 12.46 -21.77 -1.81
C GLN A 231 11.09 -21.30 -1.34
N LEU A 232 11.01 -20.08 -0.79
CA LEU A 232 9.79 -19.60 -0.14
C LEU A 232 8.67 -19.26 -1.13
N LEU A 233 8.99 -18.58 -2.23
CA LEU A 233 7.99 -18.09 -3.19
C LEU A 233 8.13 -18.71 -4.59
N ASN A 234 8.95 -19.74 -4.73
CA ASN A 234 9.30 -20.34 -6.03
C ASN A 234 9.80 -19.29 -7.05
N ILE A 235 10.63 -18.35 -6.59
CA ILE A 235 11.18 -17.22 -7.37
C ILE A 235 12.63 -17.52 -7.73
N THR A 236 13.02 -17.53 -9.00
CA THR A 236 14.38 -17.95 -9.38
C THR A 236 15.44 -16.84 -9.25
N ALA A 237 15.02 -15.56 -9.31
CA ALA A 237 15.91 -14.40 -9.25
C ALA A 237 15.22 -13.14 -8.69
N VAL A 238 16.00 -12.12 -8.31
CA VAL A 238 15.45 -10.85 -7.79
C VAL A 238 14.69 -10.08 -8.87
N TYR A 239 15.26 -9.96 -10.06
CA TYR A 239 14.65 -9.25 -11.19
C TYR A 239 15.20 -9.75 -12.53
N ASN A 240 14.54 -9.39 -13.62
CA ASN A 240 15.00 -9.68 -14.97
C ASN A 240 16.03 -8.63 -15.44
N PRO A 241 17.32 -8.98 -15.60
CA PRO A 241 18.37 -8.03 -16.00
C PRO A 241 18.23 -7.53 -17.45
N LYS A 242 17.34 -8.13 -18.25
CA LYS A 242 17.05 -7.69 -19.62
C LYS A 242 16.00 -6.59 -19.67
N LEU A 243 15.36 -6.25 -18.55
CA LEU A 243 14.42 -5.15 -18.48
C LEU A 243 15.13 -3.86 -18.88
N PRO A 244 14.56 -3.05 -19.79
CA PRO A 244 15.15 -1.77 -20.13
C PRO A 244 15.11 -0.87 -18.90
N ILE A 245 16.30 -0.46 -18.47
CA ILE A 245 16.50 0.45 -17.35
C ILE A 245 16.51 1.87 -17.92
N LEU A 246 15.78 2.79 -17.29
CA LEU A 246 15.88 4.24 -17.55
C LEU A 246 15.60 4.70 -19.00
N THR A 247 14.75 4.01 -19.75
CA THR A 247 14.26 4.49 -21.05
C THR A 247 12.73 4.46 -21.07
N ASN A 248 12.10 5.39 -21.81
CA ASN A 248 10.64 5.48 -22.04
C ASN A 248 10.12 4.26 -22.81
N VAL A 249 10.31 3.06 -22.27
CA VAL A 249 9.86 1.82 -22.86
C VAL A 249 8.54 1.49 -22.21
N THR A 250 7.52 1.34 -23.05
CA THR A 250 6.28 0.70 -22.64
C THR A 250 6.65 -0.68 -22.12
N TYR A 251 6.47 -0.92 -20.82
CA TYR A 251 6.71 -2.23 -20.25
C TYR A 251 5.88 -3.26 -21.02
N VAL A 252 6.55 -4.28 -21.57
CA VAL A 252 5.90 -5.39 -22.26
C VAL A 252 5.75 -6.50 -21.25
N THR A 253 4.52 -6.99 -21.06
CA THR A 253 4.25 -8.18 -20.25
C THR A 253 5.19 -9.32 -20.65
N GLN A 254 5.99 -9.79 -19.69
CA GLN A 254 6.97 -10.84 -19.93
C GLN A 254 6.46 -12.19 -19.47
N ASN A 255 6.68 -13.22 -20.29
CA ASN A 255 6.26 -14.59 -20.02
C ASN A 255 6.96 -15.21 -18.79
N ASP A 256 8.08 -14.64 -18.34
CA ASP A 256 8.87 -15.10 -17.18
C ASP A 256 8.73 -14.17 -15.95
N SER A 257 7.82 -13.18 -15.98
CA SER A 257 7.67 -12.22 -14.89
C SER A 257 7.41 -12.85 -13.52
N ASP A 258 6.85 -14.07 -13.50
CA ASP A 258 6.55 -14.85 -12.30
C ASP A 258 7.75 -15.55 -11.66
N ASP A 259 8.90 -15.54 -12.34
CA ASP A 259 10.16 -16.11 -11.84
C ASP A 259 10.96 -15.10 -11.00
N TYR A 260 10.43 -13.87 -10.83
CA TYR A 260 11.14 -12.75 -10.22
C TYR A 260 10.45 -12.21 -8.96
N LEU A 261 11.25 -11.60 -8.07
CA LEU A 261 10.73 -10.85 -6.91
C LEU A 261 10.13 -9.51 -7.34
N PHE A 262 10.79 -8.85 -8.29
CA PHE A 262 10.35 -7.59 -8.87
C PHE A 262 9.91 -7.76 -10.32
N SER A 263 8.77 -7.17 -10.66
CA SER A 263 8.25 -7.10 -12.03
C SER A 263 9.04 -6.06 -12.83
N GLY A 264 9.31 -4.91 -12.23
CA GLY A 264 10.17 -3.86 -12.77
C GLY A 264 11.44 -3.65 -11.94
N ILE A 265 11.97 -2.42 -11.96
CA ILE A 265 13.14 -2.04 -11.15
C ILE A 265 12.81 -1.48 -9.76
N PHE A 266 11.51 -1.22 -9.49
CA PHE A 266 11.03 -0.67 -8.22
C PHE A 266 9.95 -1.53 -7.57
N ASN A 267 9.06 -2.14 -8.36
CA ASN A 267 7.81 -2.69 -7.84
C ASN A 267 7.80 -4.23 -7.84
N PRO A 268 7.27 -4.84 -6.77
CA PRO A 268 7.24 -6.29 -6.63
C PRO A 268 6.30 -6.97 -7.64
N THR A 269 6.43 -8.29 -7.78
CA THR A 269 5.48 -9.11 -8.54
C THR A 269 4.20 -9.34 -7.75
N THR A 270 3.15 -9.79 -8.44
CA THR A 270 1.83 -10.03 -7.84
C THR A 270 1.87 -11.11 -6.76
N ARG A 271 2.79 -12.08 -6.86
CA ARG A 271 3.02 -13.09 -5.81
C ARG A 271 3.54 -12.46 -4.52
N VAL A 272 4.45 -11.50 -4.64
CA VAL A 272 4.99 -10.75 -3.49
C VAL A 272 3.92 -9.80 -2.93
N HIS A 273 3.09 -9.18 -3.77
CA HIS A 273 1.91 -8.44 -3.30
C HIS A 273 0.93 -9.32 -2.53
N ALA A 274 0.70 -10.56 -2.96
CA ALA A 274 -0.14 -11.51 -2.21
C ALA A 274 0.48 -11.88 -0.85
N LEU A 275 1.82 -11.97 -0.75
CA LEU A 275 2.50 -12.12 0.54
C LEU A 275 2.30 -10.88 1.44
N ILE A 276 2.50 -9.68 0.91
CA ILE A 276 2.25 -8.43 1.64
C ILE A 276 0.80 -8.39 2.15
N ALA A 277 -0.16 -8.79 1.30
CA ALA A 277 -1.57 -8.87 1.67
C ALA A 277 -1.83 -9.87 2.79
N SER A 278 -1.22 -11.06 2.74
CA SER A 278 -1.36 -12.07 3.81
C SER A 278 -0.85 -11.57 5.17
N ILE A 279 0.24 -10.79 5.15
CA ILE A 279 0.80 -10.15 6.34
C ILE A 279 -0.13 -9.04 6.82
N PHE A 280 -0.65 -8.21 5.93
CA PHE A 280 -1.63 -7.19 6.28
C PHE A 280 -2.88 -7.81 6.92
N SER A 281 -3.43 -8.86 6.31
CA SER A 281 -4.59 -9.60 6.81
C SER A 281 -4.33 -10.20 8.20
N GLU A 282 -3.12 -10.70 8.45
CA GLU A 282 -2.71 -11.14 9.79
C GLU A 282 -2.59 -9.93 10.74
N THR A 283 -1.99 -8.83 10.29
CA THR A 283 -1.81 -7.61 11.08
C THR A 283 -3.14 -7.05 11.57
N ILE A 284 -4.19 -7.03 10.75
CA ILE A 284 -5.52 -6.57 11.18
C ILE A 284 -6.22 -7.56 12.13
N LYS A 285 -5.86 -8.85 12.10
CA LYS A 285 -6.47 -9.89 12.95
C LYS A 285 -5.79 -9.95 14.32
N THR A 286 -4.46 -9.93 14.36
CA THR A 286 -3.68 -10.26 15.57
C THR A 286 -2.87 -9.11 16.13
N GLY A 287 -2.73 -7.99 15.43
CA GLY A 287 -1.91 -6.84 15.85
C GLY A 287 -0.61 -6.78 15.07
N SER A 288 0.45 -6.18 15.61
CA SER A 288 1.73 -6.11 14.90
C SER A 288 2.34 -7.50 14.71
N VAL A 289 2.66 -7.85 13.47
CA VAL A 289 3.30 -9.12 13.11
C VAL A 289 4.82 -8.94 13.10
N SER A 290 5.53 -9.76 13.89
CA SER A 290 6.99 -9.81 13.82
C SER A 290 7.43 -10.65 12.61
N ILE A 291 7.99 -9.99 11.60
CA ILE A 291 8.39 -10.64 10.37
C ILE A 291 9.66 -11.46 10.59
N ASN A 292 9.58 -12.75 10.29
CA ASN A 292 10.70 -13.67 10.27
C ASN A 292 10.39 -14.83 9.32
N LYS A 293 11.39 -15.68 9.07
CA LYS A 293 11.26 -16.82 8.13
C LYS A 293 10.05 -17.71 8.43
N ASP A 294 9.86 -18.13 9.67
CA ASP A 294 8.80 -19.08 10.05
C ASP A 294 7.40 -18.48 9.82
N VAL A 295 7.24 -17.19 10.12
CA VAL A 295 5.98 -16.46 9.86
C VAL A 295 5.72 -16.39 8.36
N LEU A 296 6.72 -16.06 7.55
CA LEU A 296 6.55 -16.00 6.10
C LEU A 296 6.26 -17.38 5.50
N GLU A 297 6.95 -18.44 5.93
CA GLU A 297 6.69 -19.82 5.50
C GLU A 297 5.26 -20.27 5.82
N LYS A 298 4.78 -19.94 7.03
CA LYS A 298 3.41 -20.22 7.43
C LYS A 298 2.42 -19.49 6.51
N LEU A 299 2.61 -18.19 6.26
CA LEU A 299 1.69 -17.41 5.43
C LEU A 299 1.71 -17.84 3.96
N VAL A 300 2.87 -18.21 3.43
CA VAL A 300 2.97 -18.81 2.09
C VAL A 300 2.11 -20.06 1.96
N CYS A 301 2.17 -20.95 2.97
CA CYS A 301 1.36 -22.16 2.99
C CYS A 301 -0.12 -21.85 3.16
N ASP A 302 -0.49 -21.02 4.14
CA ASP A 302 -1.88 -20.74 4.51
C ASP A 302 -2.67 -20.07 3.38
N TYR A 303 -2.01 -19.24 2.58
CA TYR A 303 -2.60 -18.50 1.46
C TYR A 303 -2.27 -19.11 0.08
N ASP A 304 -1.60 -20.27 0.04
CA ASP A 304 -1.21 -20.97 -1.19
C ASP A 304 -0.48 -20.07 -2.21
N LEU A 305 0.44 -19.23 -1.70
CA LEU A 305 1.03 -18.13 -2.47
C LEU A 305 1.87 -18.60 -3.66
N ILE A 306 2.39 -19.82 -3.63
CA ILE A 306 3.15 -20.41 -4.74
C ILE A 306 2.30 -20.64 -6.00
N GLN A 307 0.97 -20.74 -5.87
CA GLN A 307 0.07 -20.89 -7.01
C GLN A 307 -0.29 -19.56 -7.66
N ILE A 308 -0.02 -18.44 -6.98
CA ILE A 308 -0.33 -17.10 -7.46
C ILE A 308 0.74 -16.66 -8.45
N ASN A 309 0.29 -16.31 -9.65
CA ASN A 309 1.13 -15.84 -10.75
C ASN A 309 0.29 -14.98 -11.73
N SER A 310 0.92 -14.48 -12.79
CA SER A 310 0.31 -13.60 -13.78
C SER A 310 -0.77 -14.27 -14.66
N TYR A 311 -0.90 -15.61 -14.59
CA TYR A 311 -1.87 -16.41 -15.35
C TYR A 311 -2.90 -17.11 -14.47
N ASN A 312 -2.52 -17.51 -13.26
CA ASN A 312 -3.34 -18.22 -12.28
C ASN A 312 -3.41 -17.40 -11.00
N ASN A 313 -4.58 -16.84 -10.71
CA ASN A 313 -4.77 -15.93 -9.61
C ASN A 313 -6.19 -16.04 -9.06
N PRO A 314 -6.38 -16.12 -7.72
CA PRO A 314 -7.72 -16.23 -7.13
C PRO A 314 -8.61 -15.01 -7.40
N LEU A 315 -8.02 -13.85 -7.72
CA LEU A 315 -8.76 -12.63 -8.07
C LEU A 315 -9.23 -12.64 -9.53
N TYR A 316 -8.75 -13.56 -10.37
CA TYR A 316 -9.10 -13.57 -11.79
C TYR A 316 -10.51 -14.12 -12.05
N THR A 317 -11.16 -13.47 -13.00
CA THR A 317 -12.34 -13.94 -13.71
C THR A 317 -11.91 -14.50 -15.07
N SER A 318 -12.85 -15.10 -15.81
CA SER A 318 -12.56 -15.73 -17.13
C SER A 318 -11.92 -14.81 -18.18
N ASN A 319 -11.99 -13.47 -18.02
CA ASN A 319 -11.44 -12.51 -18.96
C ASN A 319 -10.41 -11.54 -18.36
N SER A 320 -9.96 -11.73 -17.11
CA SER A 320 -9.02 -10.82 -16.44
C SER A 320 -7.73 -10.60 -17.21
N SER A 321 -7.18 -11.64 -17.83
CA SER A 321 -5.97 -11.54 -18.65
C SER A 321 -6.11 -10.66 -19.90
N LYS A 322 -7.35 -10.30 -20.28
CA LYS A 322 -7.67 -9.43 -21.42
C LYS A 322 -8.20 -8.06 -21.03
N THR A 323 -8.78 -7.93 -19.83
CA THR A 323 -9.49 -6.71 -19.41
C THR A 323 -8.87 -6.04 -18.20
N GLY A 324 -8.05 -6.74 -17.42
CA GLY A 324 -7.60 -6.30 -16.09
C GLY A 324 -8.68 -6.34 -15.02
N ILE A 325 -9.92 -6.69 -15.38
CA ILE A 325 -11.03 -6.74 -14.43
C ILE A 325 -10.87 -7.95 -13.54
N ILE A 326 -10.89 -7.74 -12.23
CA ILE A 326 -10.78 -8.79 -11.21
C ILE A 326 -12.06 -8.92 -10.38
N ASN A 327 -12.14 -9.99 -9.60
CA ASN A 327 -13.24 -10.29 -8.69
C ASN A 327 -13.11 -9.52 -7.35
N VAL A 328 -12.97 -8.20 -7.44
CA VAL A 328 -12.87 -7.29 -6.28
C VAL A 328 -13.79 -6.09 -6.52
N LYS A 329 -14.48 -5.64 -5.46
CA LYS A 329 -15.23 -4.38 -5.49
C LYS A 329 -14.27 -3.24 -5.23
N GLU A 330 -13.59 -2.80 -6.28
CA GLU A 330 -12.61 -1.71 -6.21
C GLU A 330 -13.14 -0.42 -6.84
N TYR A 331 -12.66 0.70 -6.31
CA TYR A 331 -12.94 2.03 -6.83
C TYR A 331 -11.62 2.83 -6.86
N THR A 332 -11.18 3.19 -8.06
CA THR A 332 -10.19 4.25 -8.31
C THR A 332 -10.69 5.63 -7.86
N VAL A 333 -9.85 6.66 -7.88
CA VAL A 333 -10.25 8.06 -7.65
C VAL A 333 -11.42 8.44 -8.56
N GLU A 334 -11.28 8.27 -9.87
CA GLU A 334 -12.31 8.64 -10.85
C GLU A 334 -13.64 7.91 -10.58
N SER A 335 -13.60 6.59 -10.43
CA SER A 335 -14.82 5.80 -10.21
C SER A 335 -15.43 6.06 -8.83
N THR A 336 -14.64 6.39 -7.81
CA THR A 336 -15.12 6.85 -6.51
C THR A 336 -15.91 8.15 -6.66
N LEU A 337 -15.34 9.15 -7.33
CA LEU A 337 -15.97 10.46 -7.53
C LEU A 337 -17.29 10.33 -8.32
N GLN A 338 -17.36 9.43 -9.29
CA GLN A 338 -18.59 9.13 -10.03
C GLN A 338 -19.65 8.41 -9.18
N ASN A 339 -19.26 7.75 -8.08
CA ASN A 339 -20.13 6.90 -7.26
C ASN A 339 -20.32 7.38 -5.81
N VAL A 340 -19.89 8.59 -5.46
CA VAL A 340 -19.96 9.14 -4.09
C VAL A 340 -21.32 8.92 -3.42
N GLY A 341 -22.41 9.31 -4.09
CA GLY A 341 -23.76 9.17 -3.52
C GLY A 341 -24.15 7.72 -3.25
N ARG A 342 -23.76 6.80 -4.14
CA ARG A 342 -24.01 5.36 -3.99
C ARG A 342 -23.17 4.77 -2.86
N LEU A 343 -21.88 5.10 -2.80
CA LEU A 343 -20.97 4.63 -1.76
C LEU A 343 -21.41 5.11 -0.38
N ALA A 344 -21.77 6.39 -0.24
CA ALA A 344 -22.36 6.94 0.99
C ALA A 344 -23.66 6.23 1.39
N ALA A 345 -24.55 5.95 0.44
CA ALA A 345 -25.79 5.24 0.72
C ALA A 345 -25.56 3.79 1.16
N ILE A 346 -24.68 3.05 0.47
CA ILE A 346 -24.26 1.68 0.86
C ILE A 346 -23.74 1.73 2.30
N LYS A 347 -22.84 2.66 2.58
CA LYS A 347 -22.18 2.78 3.86
C LYS A 347 -23.13 3.06 5.00
N ASN A 348 -24.01 4.04 4.83
CA ASN A 348 -25.01 4.40 5.83
C ASN A 348 -26.07 3.30 6.03
N SER A 349 -26.38 2.51 5.00
CA SER A 349 -27.37 1.42 5.08
C SER A 349 -26.94 0.26 5.99
N GLN A 350 -25.63 0.03 6.14
CA GLN A 350 -25.07 -1.04 6.98
C GLN A 350 -25.40 -0.82 8.47
N VAL A 351 -25.50 0.44 8.91
CA VAL A 351 -25.87 0.81 10.29
C VAL A 351 -27.28 0.30 10.64
N TYR A 352 -28.22 0.34 9.69
CA TYR A 352 -29.62 -0.02 9.94
C TYR A 352 -29.85 -1.53 9.95
N LYS A 353 -29.04 -2.31 9.23
CA LYS A 353 -29.15 -3.78 9.22
C LYS A 353 -28.78 -4.39 10.58
N CYS A 354 -27.77 -3.84 11.27
CA CYS A 354 -27.35 -4.32 12.59
C CYS A 354 -28.40 -4.08 13.70
N ARG A 355 -29.25 -3.06 13.59
CA ARG A 355 -30.29 -2.75 14.59
C ARG A 355 -31.52 -3.67 14.49
N ASN A 356 -31.81 -4.23 13.31
CA ASN A 356 -32.99 -5.06 13.11
C ASN A 356 -32.78 -6.54 13.47
N THR A 357 -31.53 -7.01 13.54
CA THR A 357 -31.18 -8.40 13.91
C THR A 357 -31.23 -8.67 15.41
N THR A 358 -31.23 -7.64 16.26
CA THR A 358 -31.33 -7.79 17.72
C THR A 358 -32.78 -7.89 18.22
N ASN A 359 -33.77 -7.47 17.43
CA ASN A 359 -35.18 -7.49 17.83
C ASN A 359 -35.94 -8.78 17.44
N SER A 360 -35.32 -9.71 16.72
CA SER A 360 -35.97 -10.95 16.26
C SER A 360 -35.59 -12.21 17.06
N ARG A 361 -34.94 -12.06 18.23
CA ARG A 361 -34.65 -13.18 19.16
C ARG A 361 -35.53 -13.19 20.41
N SER A 362 -36.59 -12.39 20.43
CA SER A 362 -37.61 -12.40 21.48
C SER A 362 -38.99 -12.55 20.84
N SER A 363 -39.34 -13.77 20.48
CA SER A 363 -40.71 -14.22 20.16
C SER A 363 -40.82 -15.70 20.47
#